data_AF-A0A8H3V4D3-F1
#
_entry.id   AF-A0A8H3V4D3-F1
#
_cell.length_a   1.000
_cell.length_b   1.000
_cell.length_c   1.000
_cell.angle_alpha   90.00
_cell.angle_beta   90.00
_cell.angle_gamma   90.00
#
_symmetry.space_group_name_H-M   'P 1'
#
loop_
_entity.id
_entity.type
_entity.pdbx_description
1 polymer ?
#
loop_
_entity_poly.entity_id
_entity_poly.type
_entity_poly.pdbx_seq_one_letter_code
_entity_poly.pdbx_strand_id
1 'polypeptide(L)'
;MPISFKVKKNRKKSQNPRSYTPPPDFKREEGVKDHIKTPQKSSLWTMKVLEEQYGLVITSDIKQAISGVPSRDQSTVFRNKESVRTLHNKPDSGPDPRGRKRVFTREDTRQIARYADGPIEEVSMEDKSAPWQTITEDAGVPLPQTLHKNEYGQFTIWRDVEPQTIARSMKTDENFVTAVAKEEKELRPETTAYRLKFCDRFLGIEGQFEGERPHPKDWRDVVFVDEFHEGIGPQNTLRIKRRIGTRHEKRHIHWKRWTAKDDRQAAKELRTLTMLHIFVAVGYNYRRMIFYSVGNKVGKMTSNVYIEQVLKAIAPELKERGSTGLVQAE
;
A
#
# COMPACT_ATOMS: atom_id res chain seq x y z
N MET A 1 6.57 17.79 -45.12
CA MET A 1 6.97 16.57 -44.40
C MET A 1 5.83 16.17 -43.46
N PRO A 2 5.33 14.92 -43.46
CA PRO A 2 4.21 14.54 -42.62
C PRO A 2 4.69 14.20 -41.20
N ILE A 3 4.02 14.76 -40.19
CA ILE A 3 4.28 14.55 -38.77
C ILE A 3 3.63 13.23 -38.35
N SER A 4 4.46 12.22 -38.08
CA SER A 4 4.04 10.90 -37.60
C SER A 4 3.87 10.92 -36.07
N PHE A 5 2.62 10.78 -35.59
CA PHE A 5 2.35 10.55 -34.17
C PHE A 5 2.55 9.07 -33.82
N LYS A 6 3.62 8.75 -33.08
CA LYS A 6 3.81 7.43 -32.50
C LYS A 6 2.92 7.26 -31.26
N VAL A 7 1.88 6.46 -31.39
CA VAL A 7 1.05 5.99 -30.26
C VAL A 7 1.94 5.18 -29.31
N LYS A 8 2.13 5.66 -28.07
CA LYS A 8 2.84 4.91 -27.02
C LYS A 8 2.04 3.65 -26.69
N LYS A 9 2.59 2.48 -26.99
CA LYS A 9 2.05 1.19 -26.52
C LYS A 9 2.07 1.19 -24.98
N ASN A 10 0.90 1.01 -24.37
CA ASN A 10 0.78 0.80 -22.93
C ASN A 10 1.62 -0.42 -22.53
N ARG A 11 2.73 -0.20 -21.82
CA ARG A 11 3.49 -1.28 -21.18
C ARG A 11 2.57 -1.99 -20.21
N LYS A 12 2.29 -3.28 -20.45
CA LYS A 12 1.71 -4.18 -19.45
C LYS A 12 2.59 -4.11 -18.20
N LYS A 13 2.03 -3.68 -17.07
CA LYS A 13 2.69 -3.81 -15.75
C LYS A 13 3.09 -5.28 -15.58
N SER A 14 4.39 -5.57 -15.43
CA SER A 14 4.80 -6.87 -14.92
C SER A 14 4.19 -7.00 -13.53
N GLN A 15 3.33 -8.00 -13.34
CA GLN A 15 2.99 -8.44 -12.00
C GLN A 15 4.26 -9.07 -11.44
N ASN A 16 5.04 -8.31 -10.67
CA ASN A 16 6.03 -8.93 -9.81
C ASN A 16 5.28 -9.96 -8.94
N PRO A 17 5.75 -11.22 -8.86
CA PRO A 17 5.17 -12.18 -7.94
C PRO A 17 5.26 -11.56 -6.54
N ARG A 18 4.11 -11.40 -5.87
CA ARG A 18 4.08 -11.07 -4.45
C ARG A 18 4.85 -12.19 -3.75
N SER A 19 6.01 -11.87 -3.20
CA SER A 19 6.74 -12.73 -2.28
C SER A 19 5.82 -13.02 -1.09
N TYR A 20 5.13 -14.15 -1.15
CA TYR A 20 4.25 -14.63 -0.09
C TYR A 20 4.95 -15.81 0.57
N THR A 21 5.69 -15.53 1.63
CA THR A 21 6.15 -16.56 2.57
C THR A 21 5.20 -16.48 3.75
N PRO A 22 4.25 -17.41 3.94
CA PRO A 22 3.56 -17.48 5.22
C PRO A 22 4.57 -17.93 6.30
N PRO A 23 4.48 -17.41 7.54
CA PRO A 23 5.28 -17.88 8.65
C PRO A 23 5.10 -19.40 8.86
N PRO A 24 6.13 -20.12 9.34
CA PRO A 24 6.10 -21.58 9.56
C PRO A 24 5.02 -22.07 10.53
N ASP A 25 4.44 -21.18 11.34
CA ASP A 25 3.63 -21.54 12.51
C ASP A 25 2.12 -21.61 12.25
N PHE A 26 1.66 -21.39 11.01
CA PHE A 26 0.24 -21.55 10.68
C PHE A 26 -0.14 -23.02 10.54
N LYS A 27 -0.46 -23.67 11.66
CA LYS A 27 -1.26 -24.90 11.67
C LYS A 27 -2.69 -24.57 11.20
N ARG A 28 -3.18 -25.32 10.21
CA ARG A 28 -4.59 -25.24 9.77
C ARG A 28 -5.50 -25.81 10.87
N GLU A 29 -6.60 -25.12 11.13
CA GLU A 29 -7.70 -25.67 11.94
C GLU A 29 -8.41 -26.79 11.16
N GLU A 30 -8.71 -27.90 11.83
CA GLU A 30 -9.52 -28.97 11.27
C GLU A 30 -10.95 -28.47 11.00
N GLY A 31 -11.43 -28.68 9.77
CA GLY A 31 -12.82 -28.40 9.37
C GLY A 31 -13.00 -27.34 8.28
N VAL A 32 -11.95 -26.59 7.91
CA VAL A 32 -12.03 -25.65 6.80
C VAL A 32 -11.84 -26.39 5.47
N LYS A 33 -12.89 -26.46 4.64
CA LYS A 33 -12.81 -26.99 3.26
C LYS A 33 -11.94 -26.06 2.41
N ASP A 34 -10.63 -26.31 2.42
CA ASP A 34 -9.70 -25.62 1.55
C ASP A 34 -9.93 -25.96 0.08
N HIS A 35 -9.72 -24.97 -0.78
CA HIS A 35 -9.57 -25.22 -2.20
C HIS A 35 -8.32 -26.07 -2.45
N ILE A 36 -8.48 -27.16 -3.23
CA ILE A 36 -7.37 -28.03 -3.63
C ILE A 36 -6.26 -27.19 -4.27
N LYS A 37 -5.07 -27.17 -3.63
CA LYS A 37 -3.92 -26.38 -4.08
C LYS A 37 -3.34 -26.98 -5.37
N THR A 38 -2.78 -26.14 -6.25
CA THR A 38 -2.16 -26.57 -7.53
C THR A 38 -1.19 -27.76 -7.40
N PRO A 39 -0.34 -27.86 -6.35
CA PRO A 39 0.55 -29.02 -6.15
C PRO A 39 -0.16 -30.36 -5.90
N GLN A 40 -1.38 -30.32 -5.35
CA GLN A 40 -2.18 -31.52 -5.07
C GLN A 40 -2.83 -32.07 -6.35
N LYS A 41 -3.17 -31.19 -7.30
CA LYS A 41 -3.67 -31.62 -8.61
C LYS A 41 -2.57 -32.15 -9.51
N SER A 42 -1.39 -31.53 -9.49
CA SER A 42 -0.26 -31.98 -10.31
C SER A 42 0.21 -33.38 -9.90
N SER A 43 0.24 -33.68 -8.60
CA SER A 43 0.58 -35.02 -8.09
C SER A 43 -0.38 -36.10 -8.59
N LEU A 44 -1.69 -35.83 -8.65
CA LEU A 44 -2.66 -36.76 -9.27
C LEU A 44 -2.38 -37.00 -10.75
N TRP A 45 -2.03 -35.96 -11.51
CA TRP A 45 -1.67 -36.09 -12.92
C TRP A 45 -0.36 -36.86 -13.12
N THR A 46 0.64 -36.64 -12.28
CA THR A 46 1.88 -37.43 -12.28
C THR A 46 1.59 -38.91 -12.03
N MET A 47 0.77 -39.23 -11.03
CA MET A 47 0.38 -40.62 -10.76
C MET A 47 -0.35 -41.25 -11.96
N LYS A 48 -1.25 -40.52 -12.61
CA LYS A 48 -1.93 -41.00 -13.82
C LYS A 48 -0.96 -41.30 -14.97
N VAL A 49 0.03 -40.44 -15.19
CA VAL A 49 1.07 -40.67 -16.21
C VAL A 49 1.90 -41.90 -15.86
N LEU A 50 2.21 -42.13 -14.58
CA LEU A 50 2.93 -43.32 -14.14
C LEU A 50 2.12 -44.61 -14.37
N GLU A 51 0.80 -44.58 -14.12
CA GLU A 51 -0.10 -45.70 -14.45
C GLU A 51 -0.09 -45.99 -15.95
N GLU A 52 -0.19 -44.96 -16.79
CA GLU A 52 -0.25 -45.07 -18.25
C GLU A 52 1.10 -45.52 -18.87
N GLN A 53 2.23 -45.01 -18.39
CA GLN A 53 3.55 -45.27 -18.98
C GLN A 53 4.19 -46.57 -18.51
N TYR A 54 3.95 -46.96 -17.25
CA TYR A 54 4.62 -48.10 -16.62
C TYR A 54 3.66 -49.23 -16.25
N GLY A 55 2.38 -49.13 -16.61
CA GLY A 55 1.38 -50.16 -16.31
C GLY A 55 1.13 -50.36 -14.81
N LEU A 56 1.42 -49.34 -14.00
CA LEU A 56 1.22 -49.40 -12.55
C LEU A 56 -0.27 -49.24 -12.22
N VAL A 57 -0.74 -49.91 -11.17
CA VAL A 57 -2.07 -49.71 -10.61
C VAL A 57 -1.92 -48.94 -9.30
N ILE A 58 -2.24 -47.63 -9.32
CA ILE A 58 -2.16 -46.77 -8.14
C ILE A 58 -3.57 -46.55 -7.59
N THR A 59 -3.88 -47.17 -6.45
CA THR A 59 -5.21 -47.11 -5.83
C THR A 59 -5.57 -45.68 -5.41
N SER A 60 -6.88 -45.42 -5.25
CA SER A 60 -7.39 -44.11 -4.80
C SER A 60 -6.83 -43.69 -3.44
N ASP A 61 -6.56 -44.66 -2.57
CA ASP A 61 -6.08 -44.42 -1.22
C ASP A 61 -4.62 -43.97 -1.23
N ILE A 62 -3.80 -44.57 -2.10
CA ILE A 62 -2.42 -44.12 -2.35
C ILE A 62 -2.44 -42.72 -2.98
N LYS A 63 -3.31 -42.49 -3.97
CA LYS A 63 -3.50 -41.16 -4.58
C LYS A 63 -3.89 -40.12 -3.54
N GLN A 64 -4.77 -40.44 -2.60
CA GLN A 64 -5.19 -39.54 -1.52
C GLN A 64 -4.05 -39.31 -0.51
N ALA A 65 -3.33 -40.34 -0.10
CA ALA A 65 -2.21 -40.23 0.82
C ALA A 65 -1.10 -39.33 0.27
N ILE A 66 -0.78 -39.45 -1.03
CA ILE A 66 0.30 -38.69 -1.67
C ILE A 66 -0.14 -37.26 -2.03
N SER A 67 -1.33 -37.08 -2.61
CA SER A 67 -1.77 -35.76 -3.09
C SER A 67 -2.53 -34.94 -2.04
N GLY A 68 -3.07 -35.59 -1.01
CA GLY A 68 -4.04 -34.99 -0.08
C GLY A 68 -5.41 -34.71 -0.72
N VAL A 69 -5.69 -35.22 -1.92
CA VAL A 69 -7.00 -35.04 -2.60
C VAL A 69 -7.94 -36.20 -2.25
N PRO A 70 -9.12 -35.93 -1.67
CA PRO A 70 -10.11 -36.96 -1.35
C PRO A 70 -10.52 -37.77 -2.59
N SER A 71 -10.72 -39.08 -2.44
CA SER A 71 -11.07 -39.98 -3.55
C SER A 71 -12.23 -39.49 -4.42
N ARG A 72 -13.27 -38.88 -3.82
CA ARG A 72 -14.42 -38.30 -4.55
C ARG A 72 -14.04 -37.17 -5.53
N ASP A 73 -12.97 -36.44 -5.24
CA ASP A 73 -12.55 -35.26 -6.00
C ASP A 73 -11.50 -35.63 -7.06
N GLN A 74 -10.85 -36.80 -6.95
CA GLN A 74 -9.82 -37.28 -7.89
C GLN A 74 -10.39 -37.47 -9.31
N SER A 75 -11.56 -38.11 -9.44
CA SER A 75 -12.24 -38.31 -10.73
C SER A 75 -12.62 -36.97 -11.39
N THR A 76 -13.02 -35.99 -10.59
CA THR A 76 -13.33 -34.63 -11.05
C THR A 76 -12.08 -33.91 -11.58
N VAL A 77 -10.91 -34.12 -10.96
CA VAL A 77 -9.63 -33.59 -11.44
C VAL A 77 -9.26 -34.18 -12.80
N PHE A 78 -9.49 -35.48 -13.03
CA PHE A 78 -9.17 -36.14 -14.30
C PHE A 78 -10.21 -35.91 -15.40
N ARG A 79 -11.49 -35.74 -15.05
CA ARG A 79 -12.57 -35.46 -16.01
C ARG A 79 -12.45 -34.06 -16.59
N ASN A 80 -11.98 -33.10 -15.80
CA ASN A 80 -11.70 -31.73 -16.23
C ASN A 80 -10.35 -31.61 -16.97
N LYS A 81 -10.11 -32.44 -18.00
CA LYS A 81 -8.89 -32.35 -18.85
C LYS A 81 -8.76 -31.01 -19.57
N GLU A 82 -9.90 -30.40 -19.90
CA GLU A 82 -9.98 -29.20 -20.76
C GLU A 82 -10.47 -27.96 -20.01
N SER A 83 -11.07 -28.11 -18.82
CA SER A 83 -11.36 -26.96 -17.99
C SER A 83 -10.07 -26.56 -17.28
N VAL A 84 -9.24 -25.76 -17.97
CA VAL A 84 -8.41 -24.77 -17.29
C VAL A 84 -9.32 -24.16 -16.23
N ARG A 85 -8.90 -24.17 -14.96
CA ARG A 85 -9.61 -23.50 -13.85
C ARG A 85 -10.21 -22.25 -14.47
N THR A 86 -11.53 -22.09 -14.48
CA THR A 86 -12.11 -20.83 -14.95
C THR A 86 -11.38 -19.78 -14.15
N LEU A 87 -10.41 -19.10 -14.77
CA LEU A 87 -9.79 -17.96 -14.16
C LEU A 87 -11.01 -17.11 -13.85
N HIS A 88 -11.15 -16.72 -12.60
CA HIS A 88 -12.29 -15.95 -12.12
C HIS A 88 -12.50 -14.63 -12.91
N ASN A 89 -11.61 -14.35 -13.87
CA ASN A 89 -11.62 -13.28 -14.84
C ASN A 89 -11.52 -13.85 -16.29
N LYS A 90 -12.44 -14.71 -16.75
CA LYS A 90 -12.62 -14.87 -18.20
C LYS A 90 -13.21 -13.54 -18.72
N PRO A 91 -12.61 -12.86 -19.70
CA PRO A 91 -13.15 -11.59 -20.21
C PRO A 91 -14.56 -11.75 -20.82
N ASP A 92 -14.92 -12.96 -21.26
CA ASP A 92 -16.18 -13.23 -22.00
C ASP A 92 -17.25 -14.01 -21.20
N SER A 93 -17.08 -14.28 -19.90
CA SER A 93 -18.09 -15.03 -19.13
C SER A 93 -19.28 -14.19 -18.65
N GLY A 94 -19.45 -12.96 -19.16
CA GLY A 94 -20.41 -12.01 -18.62
C GLY A 94 -20.08 -11.56 -17.19
N PRO A 95 -20.89 -10.68 -16.58
CA PRO A 95 -20.69 -10.27 -15.20
C PRO A 95 -20.82 -11.49 -14.27
N ASP A 96 -19.79 -11.73 -13.44
CA ASP A 96 -19.76 -12.84 -12.48
C ASP A 96 -21.03 -12.82 -11.61
N PRO A 97 -21.92 -13.83 -11.71
CA PRO A 97 -23.18 -13.85 -10.98
C PRO A 97 -22.99 -14.02 -9.46
N ARG A 98 -21.76 -14.28 -8.99
CA ARG A 98 -21.43 -14.49 -7.58
C ARG A 98 -20.80 -13.27 -6.92
N GLY A 99 -20.60 -12.18 -7.65
CA GLY A 99 -20.21 -10.91 -7.06
C GLY A 99 -21.25 -10.50 -6.02
N ARG A 100 -20.80 -10.10 -4.81
CA ARG A 100 -21.73 -9.48 -3.84
C ARG A 100 -22.45 -8.34 -4.55
N LYS A 101 -23.78 -8.28 -4.39
CA LYS A 101 -24.56 -7.14 -4.90
C LYS A 101 -23.90 -5.85 -4.41
N ARG A 102 -23.71 -4.90 -5.32
CA ARG A 102 -23.10 -3.61 -4.98
C ARG A 102 -24.01 -2.90 -4.01
N VAL A 103 -23.43 -2.34 -2.96
CA VAL A 103 -24.18 -1.54 -1.97
C VAL A 103 -24.56 -0.19 -2.57
N PHE A 104 -23.68 0.37 -3.42
CA PHE A 104 -23.92 1.60 -4.17
C PHE A 104 -24.00 1.31 -5.67
N THR A 105 -24.93 1.97 -6.35
CA THR A 105 -24.96 2.02 -7.81
C THR A 105 -23.82 2.89 -8.33
N ARG A 106 -23.55 2.81 -9.65
CA ARG A 106 -22.57 3.71 -10.27
C ARG A 106 -23.04 5.16 -10.30
N GLU A 107 -24.35 5.39 -10.31
CA GLU A 107 -24.87 6.76 -10.29
C GLU A 107 -24.69 7.38 -8.92
N ASP A 108 -24.93 6.62 -7.85
CA ASP A 108 -24.65 7.05 -6.47
C ASP A 108 -23.19 7.46 -6.32
N THR A 109 -22.24 6.62 -6.76
CA THR A 109 -20.81 6.95 -6.66
C THR A 109 -20.43 8.19 -7.48
N ARG A 110 -21.05 8.40 -8.65
CA ARG A 110 -20.84 9.61 -9.45
C ARG A 110 -21.37 10.86 -8.76
N GLN A 111 -22.54 10.76 -8.12
CA GLN A 111 -23.14 11.87 -7.39
C GLN A 111 -22.27 12.27 -6.19
N ILE A 112 -21.81 11.29 -5.41
CA ILE A 112 -20.84 11.50 -4.32
C ILE A 112 -19.55 12.13 -4.86
N ALA A 113 -19.04 11.65 -5.99
CA ALA A 113 -17.83 12.19 -6.61
C ALA A 113 -18.00 13.63 -7.11
N ARG A 114 -19.14 13.96 -7.71
CA ARG A 114 -19.46 15.33 -8.16
C ARG A 114 -19.47 16.30 -6.99
N TYR A 115 -20.09 15.91 -5.88
CA TYR A 115 -20.06 16.70 -4.64
C TYR A 115 -18.61 16.83 -4.13
N ALA A 116 -17.88 15.74 -3.94
CA ALA A 116 -16.52 15.80 -3.37
C ALA A 116 -15.49 16.53 -4.27
N ASP A 117 -15.64 16.46 -5.60
CA ASP A 117 -14.84 17.22 -6.57
C ASP A 117 -15.42 18.61 -6.88
N GLY A 118 -16.40 19.09 -6.13
CA GLY A 118 -16.94 20.44 -6.29
C GLY A 118 -15.85 21.51 -6.28
N PRO A 119 -16.09 22.65 -6.96
CA PRO A 119 -15.20 23.80 -6.90
C PRO A 119 -15.03 24.26 -5.43
N ILE A 120 -13.91 24.90 -5.13
CA ILE A 120 -13.54 25.21 -3.72
C ILE A 120 -14.48 26.24 -3.09
N GLU A 121 -15.14 27.04 -3.94
CA GLU A 121 -16.16 28.00 -3.58
C GLU A 121 -17.45 27.32 -3.08
N GLU A 122 -17.70 26.08 -3.50
CA GLU A 122 -18.90 25.30 -3.15
C GLU A 122 -18.61 24.25 -2.08
N VAL A 123 -17.40 23.67 -2.08
CA VAL A 123 -17.03 22.59 -1.16
C VAL A 123 -15.70 22.89 -0.52
N SER A 124 -15.75 23.22 0.77
CA SER A 124 -14.57 23.59 1.56
C SER A 124 -13.64 22.40 1.78
N MET A 125 -12.43 22.67 2.25
CA MET A 125 -11.48 21.59 2.60
C MET A 125 -11.95 20.79 3.82
N GLU A 126 -12.67 21.44 4.72
CA GLU A 126 -13.34 20.85 5.88
C GLU A 126 -14.40 19.84 5.42
N ASP A 127 -15.25 20.21 4.46
CA ASP A 127 -16.28 19.31 3.89
C ASP A 127 -15.63 18.10 3.22
N LYS A 128 -14.55 18.34 2.44
CA LYS A 128 -13.77 17.24 1.84
C LYS A 128 -13.06 16.38 2.89
N SER A 129 -12.94 16.82 4.13
CA SER A 129 -12.35 16.05 5.22
C SER A 129 -13.39 15.26 6.04
N ALA A 130 -14.68 15.58 5.89
CA ALA A 130 -15.77 14.93 6.61
C ALA A 130 -15.83 13.41 6.36
N PRO A 131 -16.33 12.60 7.30
CA PRO A 131 -16.48 11.15 7.11
C PRO A 131 -17.17 10.79 5.78
N TRP A 132 -16.87 9.61 5.22
CA TRP A 132 -17.49 9.18 3.97
C TRP A 132 -19.01 9.13 4.03
N GLN A 133 -19.58 8.82 5.20
CA GLN A 133 -21.02 8.80 5.43
C GLN A 133 -21.61 10.21 5.26
N THR A 134 -21.07 11.20 5.97
CA THR A 134 -21.46 12.61 5.87
C THR A 134 -21.38 13.13 4.43
N ILE A 135 -20.26 12.91 3.74
CA ILE A 135 -20.10 13.30 2.32
C ILE A 135 -21.16 12.65 1.42
N THR A 136 -21.57 11.41 1.73
CA THR A 136 -22.58 10.69 0.95
C THR A 136 -23.96 11.29 1.16
N GLU A 137 -24.32 11.60 2.41
CA GLU A 137 -25.57 12.26 2.76
C GLU A 137 -25.65 13.68 2.19
N ASP A 138 -24.57 14.46 2.32
CA ASP A 138 -24.46 15.83 1.79
C ASP A 138 -24.54 15.86 0.25
N ALA A 139 -24.06 14.78 -0.40
CA ALA A 139 -24.24 14.60 -1.84
C ALA A 139 -25.69 14.25 -2.23
N GLY A 140 -26.60 14.09 -1.26
CA GLY A 140 -28.00 13.70 -1.48
C GLY A 140 -28.19 12.21 -1.78
N VAL A 141 -27.21 11.36 -1.44
CA VAL A 141 -27.30 9.91 -1.62
C VAL A 141 -27.65 9.26 -0.28
N PRO A 142 -28.79 8.55 -0.17
CA PRO A 142 -29.16 7.91 1.08
C PRO A 142 -28.18 6.79 1.41
N LEU A 143 -27.78 6.69 2.68
CA LEU A 143 -26.90 5.62 3.14
C LEU A 143 -27.65 4.28 3.13
N PRO A 144 -27.15 3.27 2.37
CA PRO A 144 -27.72 1.95 2.43
C PRO A 144 -27.52 1.33 3.82
N GLN A 145 -28.53 0.63 4.31
CA GLN A 145 -28.46 -0.08 5.58
C GLN A 145 -28.19 -1.56 5.36
N THR A 146 -27.35 -2.13 6.22
CA THR A 146 -27.06 -3.57 6.27
C THR A 146 -27.62 -4.16 7.56
N LEU A 147 -28.15 -5.38 7.46
CA LEU A 147 -28.68 -6.12 8.60
C LEU A 147 -27.54 -6.86 9.31
N HIS A 148 -27.37 -6.60 10.60
CA HIS A 148 -26.34 -7.17 11.46
C HIS A 148 -26.93 -8.02 12.57
N LYS A 149 -26.10 -8.94 13.08
CA LYS A 149 -26.44 -9.76 14.24
C LYS A 149 -26.40 -8.92 15.52
N ASN A 150 -27.38 -9.12 16.40
CA ASN A 150 -27.35 -8.67 17.77
C ASN A 150 -26.41 -9.53 18.63
N GLU A 151 -26.30 -9.21 19.91
CA GLU A 151 -25.49 -9.95 20.89
C GLU A 151 -25.88 -11.44 21.02
N TYR A 152 -27.12 -11.80 20.66
CA TYR A 152 -27.65 -13.17 20.63
C TYR A 152 -27.44 -13.86 19.27
N GLY A 153 -26.73 -13.25 18.33
CA GLY A 153 -26.45 -13.81 17.01
C GLY A 153 -27.61 -13.75 16.01
N GLN A 154 -28.69 -13.04 16.33
CA GLN A 154 -29.88 -12.87 15.49
C GLN A 154 -29.78 -11.61 14.63
N PHE A 155 -30.11 -11.70 13.35
CA PHE A 155 -30.05 -10.58 12.41
C PHE A 155 -31.23 -9.61 12.58
N THR A 156 -31.11 -8.67 13.53
CA THR A 156 -32.20 -7.72 13.85
C THR A 156 -31.76 -6.25 13.87
N ILE A 157 -30.45 -5.97 13.77
CA ILE A 157 -29.94 -4.60 13.88
C ILE A 157 -29.63 -4.06 12.50
N TRP A 158 -30.35 -3.03 12.07
CA TRP A 158 -29.99 -2.25 10.88
C TRP A 158 -28.90 -1.25 11.24
N ARG A 159 -27.84 -1.20 10.43
CA ARG A 159 -26.77 -0.20 10.56
C ARG A 159 -26.48 0.39 9.20
N ASP A 160 -26.14 1.67 9.18
CA ASP A 160 -25.66 2.30 7.96
C ASP A 160 -24.37 1.64 7.50
N VAL A 161 -24.16 1.65 6.19
CA VAL A 161 -22.99 1.06 5.57
C VAL A 161 -21.70 1.63 6.16
N GLU A 162 -20.74 0.74 6.42
CA GLU A 162 -19.43 1.12 6.96
C GLU A 162 -18.69 2.08 6.01
N PRO A 163 -18.02 3.14 6.53
CA PRO A 163 -17.23 4.07 5.73
C PRO A 163 -16.22 3.40 4.77
N GLN A 164 -15.66 2.26 5.17
CA GLN A 164 -14.69 1.52 4.37
C GLN A 164 -15.32 0.94 3.09
N THR A 165 -16.61 0.58 3.12
CA THR A 165 -17.34 0.07 1.96
C THR A 165 -17.62 1.19 0.96
N ILE A 166 -17.98 2.39 1.44
CA ILE A 166 -18.10 3.60 0.62
C ILE A 166 -16.74 3.89 -0.04
N ALA A 167 -15.67 3.97 0.75
CA ALA A 167 -14.33 4.27 0.27
C ALA A 167 -13.84 3.29 -0.82
N ARG A 168 -14.13 1.99 -0.69
CA ARG A 168 -13.78 0.99 -1.72
C ARG A 168 -14.58 1.19 -3.00
N SER A 169 -15.87 1.51 -2.89
CA SER A 169 -16.74 1.78 -4.04
C SER A 169 -16.26 3.02 -4.79
N MET A 170 -16.02 4.11 -4.06
CA MET A 170 -15.47 5.37 -4.59
C MET A 170 -14.09 5.19 -5.24
N LYS A 171 -13.21 4.39 -4.63
CA LYS A 171 -11.90 4.08 -5.22
C LYS A 171 -12.02 3.29 -6.52
N THR A 172 -12.95 2.34 -6.58
CA THR A 172 -13.11 1.44 -7.74
C THR A 172 -13.77 2.16 -8.91
N ASP A 173 -14.82 2.94 -8.64
CA ASP A 173 -15.64 3.56 -9.69
C ASP A 173 -15.09 4.93 -10.11
N GLU A 174 -14.66 5.73 -9.14
CA GLU A 174 -14.36 7.14 -9.34
C GLU A 174 -12.89 7.47 -9.08
N ASN A 175 -12.06 6.46 -8.77
CA ASN A 175 -10.64 6.63 -8.50
C ASN A 175 -10.36 7.59 -7.33
N PHE A 176 -11.27 7.64 -6.35
CA PHE A 176 -11.17 8.47 -5.16
C PHE A 176 -10.42 7.79 -4.02
N VAL A 177 -9.72 8.60 -3.22
CA VAL A 177 -9.03 8.16 -2.00
C VAL A 177 -9.14 9.19 -0.90
N THR A 178 -9.07 8.74 0.35
CA THR A 178 -8.81 9.60 1.51
C THR A 178 -7.31 9.78 1.68
N ALA A 179 -6.80 10.94 1.29
CA ALA A 179 -5.39 11.25 1.30
C ALA A 179 -5.10 12.49 2.14
N VAL A 180 -3.87 12.59 2.64
CA VAL A 180 -3.40 13.83 3.29
C VAL A 180 -3.47 14.96 2.27
N ALA A 181 -4.10 16.07 2.66
CA ALA A 181 -4.10 17.29 1.87
C ALA A 181 -2.65 17.75 1.67
N LYS A 182 -2.29 18.25 0.48
CA LYS A 182 -0.90 18.68 0.27
C LYS A 182 -0.70 19.99 1.02
N GLU A 183 0.32 20.05 1.87
CA GLU A 183 0.84 21.33 2.34
C GLU A 183 1.67 21.92 1.20
N GLU A 184 1.34 23.15 0.78
CA GLU A 184 2.22 23.87 -0.15
C GLU A 184 3.49 24.28 0.58
N LYS A 185 4.62 23.78 0.08
CA LYS A 185 5.91 24.43 0.22
C LYS A 185 6.42 24.60 -1.19
N GLU A 186 6.36 25.82 -1.72
CA GLU A 186 7.04 26.13 -2.97
C GLU A 186 8.54 25.89 -2.74
N LEU A 187 9.13 25.05 -3.59
CA LEU A 187 10.58 24.94 -3.60
C LEU A 187 11.12 26.22 -4.22
N ARG A 188 12.13 26.79 -3.58
CA ARG A 188 12.83 27.92 -4.17
C ARG A 188 13.48 27.48 -5.50
N PRO A 189 13.59 28.35 -6.51
CA PRO A 189 14.21 28.02 -7.78
C PRO A 189 15.62 27.40 -7.62
N GLU A 190 16.38 27.88 -6.64
CA GLU A 190 17.74 27.42 -6.34
C GLU A 190 17.73 25.97 -5.84
N THR A 191 16.80 25.62 -4.94
CA THR A 191 16.64 24.24 -4.45
C THR A 191 16.23 23.32 -5.58
N THR A 192 15.36 23.79 -6.49
CA THR A 192 14.94 23.01 -7.66
C THR A 192 16.11 22.75 -8.60
N ALA A 193 16.89 23.78 -8.92
CA ALA A 193 18.08 23.67 -9.75
C ALA A 193 19.13 22.73 -9.13
N TYR A 194 19.35 22.83 -7.82
CA TYR A 194 20.26 21.92 -7.10
C TYR A 194 19.81 20.46 -7.18
N ARG A 195 18.53 20.18 -6.95
CA ARG A 195 17.99 18.82 -7.03
C ARG A 195 18.08 18.23 -8.44
N LEU A 196 17.88 19.05 -9.47
CA LEU A 196 18.07 18.63 -10.87
C LEU A 196 19.52 18.28 -11.14
N LYS A 197 20.47 19.12 -10.73
CA LYS A 197 21.91 18.83 -10.84
C LYS A 197 22.30 17.54 -10.11
N PHE A 198 21.75 17.29 -8.91
CA PHE A 198 21.98 16.05 -8.18
C PHE A 198 21.45 14.84 -8.96
N CYS A 199 20.22 14.92 -9.47
CA CYS A 199 19.62 13.85 -10.26
C CYS A 199 20.43 13.58 -11.53
N ASP A 200 20.88 14.63 -12.21
CA ASP A 200 21.68 14.50 -13.42
C ASP A 200 23.04 13.83 -13.13
N ARG A 201 23.75 14.29 -12.09
CA ARG A 201 25.03 13.69 -11.64
C ARG A 201 24.94 12.19 -11.41
N PHE A 202 23.93 11.72 -10.69
CA PHE A 202 23.84 10.31 -10.29
C PHE A 202 23.11 9.43 -11.31
N LEU A 203 22.11 9.96 -12.02
CA LEU A 203 21.27 9.16 -12.92
C LEU A 203 21.53 9.42 -14.41
N GLY A 204 22.24 10.49 -14.78
CA GLY A 204 22.50 10.86 -16.17
C GLY A 204 21.24 11.25 -16.95
N ILE A 205 20.30 11.96 -16.31
CA ILE A 205 18.96 12.24 -16.89
C ILE A 205 19.05 13.07 -18.18
N GLU A 206 20.03 13.98 -18.29
CA GLU A 206 20.19 14.82 -19.49
C GLU A 206 20.86 14.09 -20.67
N GLY A 207 21.18 12.80 -20.53
CA GLY A 207 21.58 11.94 -21.65
C GLY A 207 22.94 12.28 -22.26
N GLN A 208 23.72 13.17 -21.64
CA GLN A 208 25.05 13.55 -22.10
C GLN A 208 26.16 12.65 -21.53
N PHE A 209 25.94 12.02 -20.38
CA PHE A 209 26.91 11.14 -19.72
C PHE A 209 26.19 10.00 -18.98
N GLU A 210 26.85 8.85 -18.81
CA GLU A 210 26.41 7.84 -17.84
C GLU A 210 26.61 8.43 -16.44
N GLY A 211 25.52 8.52 -15.65
CA GLY A 211 25.60 9.03 -14.28
C GLY A 211 26.48 8.16 -13.39
N GLU A 212 26.84 8.65 -12.19
CA GLU A 212 27.68 7.88 -11.25
C GLU A 212 27.03 6.59 -10.75
N ARG A 213 25.68 6.54 -10.65
CA ARG A 213 24.90 5.40 -10.13
C ARG A 213 23.62 5.18 -10.98
N PRO A 214 23.74 4.86 -12.29
CA PRO A 214 22.64 4.89 -13.24
C PRO A 214 21.69 3.69 -13.09
N HIS A 215 22.14 2.60 -12.44
CA HIS A 215 21.34 1.40 -12.24
C HIS A 215 21.06 1.11 -10.77
N PRO A 216 19.95 0.42 -10.44
CA PRO A 216 19.61 0.09 -9.05
C PRO A 216 20.69 -0.69 -8.29
N LYS A 217 21.49 -1.51 -8.98
CA LYS A 217 22.59 -2.28 -8.37
C LYS A 217 23.71 -1.36 -7.86
N ASP A 218 23.86 -0.19 -8.46
CA ASP A 218 24.89 0.80 -8.14
C ASP A 218 24.50 1.60 -6.89
N TRP A 219 23.39 1.29 -6.22
CA TRP A 219 22.99 1.91 -4.94
C TRP A 219 23.10 0.94 -3.75
N ARG A 220 23.61 -0.28 -3.96
CA ARG A 220 23.61 -1.34 -2.93
C ARG A 220 24.58 -1.11 -1.78
N ASP A 221 25.62 -0.33 -2.03
CA ASP A 221 26.64 0.11 -1.06
C ASP A 221 26.29 1.46 -0.39
N VAL A 222 25.13 2.05 -0.74
CA VAL A 222 24.63 3.28 -0.11
C VAL A 222 23.72 2.95 1.06
N VAL A 223 23.95 3.62 2.18
CA VAL A 223 23.07 3.60 3.35
C VAL A 223 22.47 4.99 3.54
N PHE A 224 21.16 5.07 3.39
CA PHE A 224 20.40 6.28 3.64
C PHE A 224 20.18 6.41 5.14
N VAL A 225 20.41 7.61 5.66
CA VAL A 225 20.21 7.91 7.08
C VAL A 225 19.30 9.11 7.24
N ASP A 226 18.46 9.08 8.26
CA ASP A 226 17.58 10.20 8.60
C ASP A 226 17.20 10.18 10.08
N GLU A 227 16.77 11.34 10.57
CA GLU A 227 16.25 11.55 11.92
C GLU A 227 14.72 11.50 11.91
N PHE A 228 14.17 10.54 12.64
CA PHE A 228 12.74 10.37 12.80
C PHE A 228 12.31 10.68 14.23
N HIS A 229 11.19 11.40 14.35
CA HIS A 229 10.58 11.74 15.64
C HIS A 229 9.18 11.16 15.69
N GLU A 230 8.89 10.38 16.72
CA GLU A 230 7.55 9.87 16.98
C GLU A 230 7.03 10.50 18.27
N GLY A 231 5.80 11.01 18.26
CA GLY A 231 5.19 11.59 19.44
C GLY A 231 3.70 11.28 19.47
N ILE A 232 3.15 11.14 20.68
CA ILE A 232 1.72 10.99 20.88
C ILE A 232 1.11 12.38 21.03
N GLY A 233 0.19 12.72 20.13
CA GLY A 233 -0.48 14.02 20.12
C GLY A 233 -1.76 13.98 19.28
N PRO A 234 -2.53 15.08 19.29
CA PRO A 234 -3.73 15.21 18.47
C PRO A 234 -3.39 15.07 16.98
N GLN A 235 -4.23 14.34 16.22
CA GLN A 235 -4.07 14.18 14.78
C GLN A 235 -4.53 15.46 14.06
N ASN A 236 -3.59 16.35 13.77
CA ASN A 236 -3.90 17.63 13.11
C ASN A 236 -3.67 17.59 11.58
N THR A 237 -3.31 16.42 11.04
CA THR A 237 -3.17 16.25 9.59
C THR A 237 -4.56 16.14 8.94
N LEU A 238 -4.93 17.15 8.16
CA LEU A 238 -6.18 17.15 7.40
C LEU A 238 -6.15 16.09 6.28
N ARG A 239 -7.10 15.17 6.32
CA ARG A 239 -7.26 14.11 5.30
C ARG A 239 -8.50 14.38 4.47
N ILE A 240 -8.30 14.68 3.19
CA ILE A 240 -9.37 15.02 2.25
C ILE A 240 -9.68 13.88 1.30
N LYS A 241 -10.90 13.87 0.77
CA LYS A 241 -11.35 12.95 -0.27
C LYS A 241 -11.07 13.61 -1.61
N ARG A 242 -10.29 12.94 -2.47
CA ARG A 242 -9.93 13.45 -3.79
C ARG A 242 -9.62 12.30 -4.75
N ARG A 243 -9.65 12.59 -6.05
CA ARG A 243 -9.15 11.65 -7.06
C ARG A 243 -7.65 11.37 -6.93
N ILE A 244 -7.23 10.18 -7.35
CA ILE A 244 -5.81 9.84 -7.49
C ILE A 244 -5.23 10.63 -8.68
N GLY A 245 -4.04 11.19 -8.50
CA GLY A 245 -3.35 12.01 -9.51
C GLY A 245 -3.57 13.52 -9.35
N THR A 246 -4.64 13.95 -8.68
CA THR A 246 -5.01 15.37 -8.55
C THR A 246 -4.34 16.07 -7.35
N ARG A 247 -3.30 15.47 -6.77
CA ARG A 247 -2.63 15.95 -5.53
C ARG A 247 -2.14 17.39 -5.62
N HIS A 248 -1.79 17.86 -6.82
CA HIS A 248 -1.19 19.17 -7.07
C HIS A 248 -2.19 20.22 -7.53
N GLU A 249 -3.48 19.90 -7.60
CA GLU A 249 -4.51 20.90 -7.89
C GLU A 249 -4.69 21.84 -6.71
N LYS A 250 -4.88 23.14 -6.98
CA LYS A 250 -5.03 24.20 -5.97
C LYS A 250 -6.08 23.87 -4.89
N ARG A 251 -7.19 23.24 -5.27
CA ARG A 251 -8.27 22.81 -4.36
C ARG A 251 -7.96 21.61 -3.45
N HIS A 252 -6.81 20.96 -3.63
CA HIS A 252 -6.32 19.87 -2.76
C HIS A 252 -5.07 20.28 -1.97
N ILE A 253 -4.68 21.55 -2.14
CA ILE A 253 -3.58 22.18 -1.45
C ILE A 253 -4.19 23.00 -0.32
N HIS A 254 -3.73 22.75 0.90
CA HIS A 254 -4.09 23.57 2.05
C HIS A 254 -2.87 24.36 2.51
N TRP A 255 -3.14 25.60 2.89
CA TRP A 255 -2.19 26.47 3.54
C TRP A 255 -2.28 26.21 5.03
N LYS A 256 -1.15 25.94 5.68
CA LYS A 256 -1.14 25.71 7.14
C LYS A 256 -1.62 26.96 7.87
N ARG A 257 -2.83 26.90 8.44
CA ARG A 257 -3.22 27.78 9.57
C ARG A 257 -2.59 27.34 10.88
N TRP A 258 -2.25 26.05 10.98
CA TRP A 258 -1.74 25.38 12.17
C TRP A 258 -0.34 24.82 11.89
N THR A 259 0.66 25.20 12.67
CA THR A 259 2.06 24.82 12.43
C THR A 259 2.51 23.64 13.30
N ALA A 260 3.63 23.01 12.95
CA ALA A 260 4.25 22.00 13.80
C ALA A 260 4.66 22.55 15.19
N LYS A 261 4.79 23.88 15.33
CA LYS A 261 5.02 24.54 16.61
C LYS A 261 3.76 24.50 17.48
N ASP A 262 2.60 24.72 16.86
CA ASP A 262 1.30 24.71 17.53
C ASP A 262 0.93 23.28 17.97
N ASP A 263 1.22 22.27 17.14
CA ASP A 263 1.11 20.84 17.51
C ASP A 263 1.88 20.50 18.78
N ARG A 264 3.16 20.92 18.82
CA ARG A 264 4.05 20.67 19.97
C ARG A 264 3.58 21.42 21.21
N GLN A 265 3.06 22.63 21.05
CA GLN A 265 2.55 23.43 22.16
C GLN A 265 1.29 22.79 22.77
N ALA A 266 0.31 22.41 21.94
CA ALA A 266 -0.90 21.72 22.40
C ALA A 266 -0.59 20.37 23.06
N ALA A 267 0.32 19.58 22.49
CA ALA A 267 0.73 18.30 23.08
C ALA A 267 1.50 18.47 24.41
N LYS A 268 2.26 19.57 24.55
CA LYS A 268 2.93 19.93 25.80
C LYS A 268 1.94 20.36 26.87
N GLU A 269 0.93 21.15 26.51
CA GLU A 269 -0.17 21.55 27.41
C GLU A 269 -0.97 20.35 27.90
N LEU A 270 -1.24 19.38 27.02
CA LEU A 270 -1.88 18.12 27.36
C LEU A 270 -0.98 17.16 28.15
N ARG A 271 0.31 17.48 28.33
CA ARG A 271 1.34 16.61 28.92
C ARG A 271 1.46 15.24 28.25
N THR A 272 0.98 15.08 27.03
CA THR A 272 1.01 13.83 26.26
C THR A 272 2.25 13.72 25.37
N LEU A 273 3.04 14.79 25.24
CA LEU A 273 4.20 14.82 24.36
C LEU A 273 5.39 14.06 24.96
N THR A 274 5.37 12.74 24.89
CA THR A 274 6.58 11.93 24.91
C THR A 274 7.09 11.79 23.48
N MET A 275 8.20 12.45 23.15
CA MET A 275 8.86 12.28 21.85
C MET A 275 9.89 11.17 21.94
N LEU A 276 9.77 10.18 21.07
CA LEU A 276 10.81 9.21 20.78
C LEU A 276 11.70 9.77 19.69
N HIS A 277 12.98 9.82 20.00
CA HIS A 277 14.05 10.29 19.14
C HIS A 277 14.76 9.09 18.52
N ILE A 278 14.62 8.95 17.21
CA ILE A 278 15.02 7.75 16.49
C ILE A 278 15.90 8.13 15.31
N PHE A 279 17.12 7.63 15.28
CA PHE A 279 17.97 7.70 14.09
C PHE A 279 17.83 6.39 13.32
N VAL A 280 17.51 6.49 12.03
CA VAL A 280 17.24 5.33 11.17
C VAL A 280 18.26 5.30 10.05
N ALA A 281 18.81 4.11 9.80
CA ALA A 281 19.67 3.83 8.66
C ALA A 281 19.09 2.68 7.84
N VAL A 282 18.95 2.86 6.53
CA VAL A 282 18.37 1.87 5.60
C VAL A 282 19.24 1.74 4.36
N GLY A 283 19.57 0.50 4.00
CA GLY A 283 20.32 0.19 2.78
C GLY A 283 19.93 -1.19 2.22
N TYR A 284 20.60 -1.62 1.16
CA TYR A 284 20.35 -2.94 0.59
C TYR A 284 20.73 -4.05 1.59
N ASN A 285 19.75 -4.87 1.97
CA ASN A 285 19.90 -5.89 3.02
C ASN A 285 20.49 -5.31 4.33
N TYR A 286 20.13 -4.08 4.68
CA TYR A 286 20.55 -3.43 5.92
C TYR A 286 19.46 -2.52 6.47
N ARG A 287 19.22 -2.61 7.78
CA ARG A 287 18.40 -1.64 8.50
C ARG A 287 18.91 -1.54 9.93
N ARG A 288 18.99 -0.32 10.46
CA ARG A 288 19.35 -0.06 11.85
C ARG A 288 18.48 1.05 12.39
N MET A 289 18.08 0.90 13.64
CA MET A 289 17.33 1.89 14.40
C MET A 289 18.10 2.17 15.68
N ILE A 290 18.35 3.44 15.97
CA ILE A 290 19.13 3.89 17.13
C ILE A 290 18.29 4.90 17.88
N PHE A 291 17.88 4.54 19.08
CA PHE A 291 17.29 5.49 20.01
C PHE A 291 18.39 6.34 20.61
N TYR A 292 18.17 7.65 20.68
CA TYR A 292 19.08 8.57 21.36
C TYR A 292 18.31 9.46 22.33
N SER A 293 19.01 9.94 23.35
CA SER A 293 18.46 10.88 24.32
C SER A 293 19.08 12.25 24.11
N VAL A 294 18.22 13.26 24.05
CA VAL A 294 18.61 14.67 23.97
C VAL A 294 18.49 15.30 25.35
N GLY A 295 19.61 15.73 25.91
CA GLY A 295 19.64 16.38 27.23
C GLY A 295 19.14 17.84 27.23
N ASN A 296 18.63 18.34 26.09
CA ASN A 296 18.20 19.73 25.96
C ASN A 296 16.67 19.88 25.97
N LYS A 297 16.19 21.06 26.39
CA LYS A 297 14.75 21.37 26.45
C LYS A 297 14.08 21.50 25.08
N VAL A 298 14.88 21.63 24.01
CA VAL A 298 14.40 21.88 22.65
C VAL A 298 14.10 20.57 21.91
N GLY A 299 14.60 19.44 22.42
CA GLY A 299 14.45 18.13 21.79
C GLY A 299 15.25 17.98 20.50
N LYS A 300 16.26 18.83 20.24
CA LYS A 300 17.07 18.78 19.01
C LYS A 300 18.33 17.98 19.24
N MET A 301 18.69 17.11 18.29
CA MET A 301 19.98 16.42 18.31
C MET A 301 21.13 17.45 18.26
N THR A 302 22.10 17.29 19.16
CA THR A 302 23.35 18.06 19.15
C THR A 302 24.45 17.25 18.48
N SER A 303 25.50 17.90 17.99
CA SER A 303 26.66 17.20 17.40
C SER A 303 27.26 16.18 18.37
N ASN A 304 27.30 16.48 19.67
CA ASN A 304 27.78 15.55 20.69
C ASN A 304 26.90 14.30 20.79
N VAL A 305 25.56 14.45 20.78
CA VAL A 305 24.64 13.30 20.78
C VAL A 305 24.82 12.46 19.51
N TYR A 306 24.95 13.11 18.36
CA TYR A 306 25.20 12.40 17.10
C TYR A 306 26.51 11.60 17.13
N ILE A 307 27.62 12.21 17.58
CA ILE A 307 28.91 11.53 17.66
C ILE A 307 28.88 10.40 18.69
N GLU A 308 28.44 10.70 19.90
CA GLU A 308 28.59 9.81 21.06
C GLU A 308 27.54 8.69 21.11
N GLN A 309 26.33 8.91 20.60
CA GLN A 309 25.26 7.91 20.64
C GLN A 309 25.01 7.29 19.27
N VAL A 310 24.94 8.10 18.20
CA VAL A 310 24.55 7.60 16.86
C VAL A 310 25.75 7.01 16.11
N LEU A 311 26.80 7.80 15.88
CA LEU A 311 27.97 7.36 15.10
C LEU A 311 28.72 6.23 15.80
N LYS A 312 28.91 6.30 17.12
CA LYS A 312 29.51 5.19 17.88
C LYS A 312 28.73 3.88 17.73
N ALA A 313 27.40 3.95 17.63
CA ALA A 313 26.57 2.76 17.48
C ALA A 313 26.60 2.16 16.06
N ILE A 314 26.74 2.98 15.01
CA ILE A 314 26.57 2.50 13.62
C ILE A 314 27.87 2.42 12.81
N ALA A 315 28.88 3.25 13.13
CA ALA A 315 30.09 3.36 12.31
C ALA A 315 30.88 2.04 12.16
N PRO A 316 31.01 1.17 13.19
CA PRO A 316 31.69 -0.12 13.04
C PRO A 316 31.01 -1.01 11.98
N GLU A 317 29.69 -1.12 12.02
CA GLU A 317 28.91 -1.94 11.09
C GLU A 317 29.01 -1.41 9.65
N LEU A 318 28.97 -0.09 9.46
CA LEU A 318 29.08 0.51 8.13
C LEU A 318 30.48 0.33 7.52
N LYS A 319 31.52 0.39 8.36
CA LYS A 319 32.91 0.14 7.94
C LYS A 319 33.11 -1.30 7.50
N GLU A 320 32.61 -2.28 8.27
CA GLU A 320 32.69 -3.70 7.93
C GLU A 320 32.02 -4.00 6.57
N ARG A 321 30.92 -3.31 6.27
CA ARG A 321 30.19 -3.49 5.01
C ARG A 321 30.84 -2.82 3.80
N GLY A 322 31.89 -2.02 3.98
CA GLY A 322 32.48 -1.23 2.90
C GLY A 322 31.50 -0.21 2.29
N SER A 323 30.52 0.26 3.07
CA SER A 323 29.52 1.21 2.57
C SER A 323 30.14 2.59 2.33
N THR A 324 29.92 3.15 1.15
CA THR A 324 30.49 4.45 0.75
C THR A 324 29.46 5.56 0.91
N GLY A 325 29.49 6.23 2.07
CA GLY A 325 28.78 7.50 2.28
C GLY A 325 27.55 7.42 3.21
N LEU A 326 27.59 8.24 4.26
CA LEU A 326 26.42 8.74 4.97
C LEU A 326 25.85 9.88 4.12
N VAL A 327 24.87 9.62 3.25
CA VAL A 327 24.16 10.73 2.58
C VAL A 327 23.22 11.32 3.62
N GLN A 328 23.63 12.46 4.17
CA GLN A 328 22.77 13.31 4.98
C GLN A 328 21.68 13.85 4.06
N ALA A 329 20.43 13.39 4.24
CA ALA A 329 19.29 14.05 3.64
C ALA A 329 19.07 15.36 4.42
N GLU A 330 19.27 16.50 3.76
CA GLU A 330 18.97 17.83 4.33
C GLU A 330 17.47 18.07 4.55
#